data_AF-A0A7V2HIV4-F1
#
_entry.id   AF-A0A7V2HIV4-F1
#
_cell.length_a   1.000
_cell.length_b   1.000
_cell.length_c   1.000
_cell.angle_alpha   90.00
_cell.angle_beta   90.00
_cell.angle_gamma   90.00
#
_symmetry.space_group_name_H-M   'P 1'
#
loop_
_entity.id
_entity.type
_entity.pdbx_description
1 polymer ?
#
loop_
_entity_poly.entity_id
_entity_poly.type
_entity_poly.pdbx_seq_one_letter_code
_entity_poly.pdbx_strand_id
1 'polypeptide(L)'
;MKETAYWDRTDRFEQKMKLIEAAWRKRDYRAARALAASLRHTITQTQLEEESPGTPLAPSSSYGRVDSLPAPWREWARGWSYYKVVHLDETIGQNRPPEPVDFLLAVQATQADSLAREVRVARIENGVPAEVVSQVYGEVRRGPERFCRVAFMAHTAAHTRSTYLVLFGNPDAELPQYTSDLATSGEGFALDIENDFYRASLSRQMGQLERLTFKREHGLELFAGGEGHGEPPGIDWAHDYVGSGNFQKFRITLWDAPPDYEVVRGPVCTIVRRWGFPFSPLHPVFTPSRLHVDIEYRFFAGVPWFQKTGRMEALQDFEADALRDDEWVFSGQSFTDMVWMGPDGKLRTGAVEPAFNNKLWAVGFFHSVARDAFIALFLDHRAENLPEPNHSGSPQMFYRWHGHVWSRYPLPGKQVPAGAVLHQKNAYLVLNYPENGPELVETMRHRLMNPLAVSAGDLSRVSAAAPRGRLARPGEAGDSPISKRALWEALRDCKDEQLYAAMPSVVDLGLVYDLRVRGDVVHVVMAMPHRGRPRIGFFSFGSGGNHVPVRQRLMKVAGVRKVVVEQTWEPGWSSNRMTDEGRRLLGLT
;
A
#
# COMPACT_ATOMS: atom_id res chain seq x y z
N MET A 1 -13.31 16.17 37.83
CA MET A 1 -12.27 17.17 37.51
C MET A 1 -12.63 17.83 36.19
N LYS A 2 -12.22 19.09 35.94
CA LYS A 2 -12.39 19.70 34.61
C LYS A 2 -11.32 19.12 33.68
N GLU A 3 -11.69 18.77 32.45
CA GLU A 3 -10.76 18.26 31.43
C GLU A 3 -10.18 19.44 30.65
N THR A 4 -8.90 19.74 30.88
CA THR A 4 -8.25 20.94 30.34
C THR A 4 -7.15 20.61 29.33
N ALA A 5 -6.40 19.54 29.54
CA ALA A 5 -5.38 19.01 28.64
C ALA A 5 -5.92 17.85 27.78
N TYR A 6 -5.19 17.49 26.71
CA TYR A 6 -5.53 16.35 25.86
C TYR A 6 -5.64 15.04 26.66
N TRP A 7 -4.66 14.76 27.52
CA TRP A 7 -4.64 13.57 28.37
C TRP A 7 -5.67 13.56 29.50
N ASP A 8 -6.41 14.66 29.71
CA ASP A 8 -7.59 14.64 30.58
C ASP A 8 -8.81 14.06 29.85
N ARG A 9 -8.80 14.11 28.50
CA ARG A 9 -9.90 13.70 27.61
C ARG A 9 -9.70 12.29 27.04
N THR A 10 -8.55 11.67 27.29
CA THR A 10 -8.22 10.31 26.87
C THR A 10 -7.23 9.67 27.85
N ASP A 11 -7.43 8.40 28.17
CA ASP A 11 -6.52 7.66 29.05
C ASP A 11 -5.26 7.22 28.30
N ARG A 12 -4.12 7.30 29.02
CA ARG A 12 -2.84 6.75 28.57
C ARG A 12 -2.85 5.23 28.50
N PHE A 13 -1.90 4.67 27.74
CA PHE A 13 -1.70 3.23 27.62
C PHE A 13 -1.59 2.54 28.98
N GLU A 14 -0.73 3.04 29.87
CA GLU A 14 -0.47 2.43 31.19
C GLU A 14 -1.69 2.46 32.09
N GLN A 15 -2.49 3.52 32.01
CA GLN A 15 -3.71 3.65 32.79
C GLN A 15 -4.77 2.64 32.35
N LYS A 16 -4.97 2.49 31.03
CA LYS A 16 -5.87 1.48 30.48
C LYS A 16 -5.42 0.05 30.84
N MET A 17 -4.12 -0.23 30.80
CA MET A 17 -3.56 -1.52 31.24
C MET A 17 -3.90 -1.84 32.71
N LYS A 18 -3.72 -0.88 33.63
CA LYS A 18 -4.09 -1.05 35.04
C LYS A 18 -5.59 -1.29 35.22
N LEU A 19 -6.43 -0.61 34.45
CA LEU A 19 -7.88 -0.80 34.49
C LEU A 19 -8.28 -2.20 33.99
N ILE A 20 -7.65 -2.71 32.94
CA ILE A 20 -7.87 -4.08 32.42
C ILE A 20 -7.52 -5.10 33.51
N GLU A 21 -6.35 -4.95 34.14
CA GLU A 21 -5.90 -5.85 35.20
C GLU A 21 -6.85 -5.83 36.40
N ALA A 22 -7.31 -4.64 36.82
CA ALA A 22 -8.25 -4.51 37.91
C ALA A 22 -9.61 -5.16 37.60
N ALA A 23 -10.13 -4.98 36.37
CA ALA A 23 -11.35 -5.64 35.91
C ALA A 23 -11.20 -7.16 35.89
N TRP A 24 -10.06 -7.66 35.40
CA TRP A 24 -9.72 -9.08 35.38
C TRP A 24 -9.69 -9.69 36.78
N ARG A 25 -9.00 -9.06 37.74
CA ARG A 25 -8.93 -9.52 39.14
C ARG A 25 -10.30 -9.60 39.81
N LYS A 26 -11.22 -8.69 39.44
CA LYS A 26 -12.62 -8.68 39.90
C LYS A 26 -13.53 -9.66 39.15
N ARG A 27 -13.02 -10.35 38.12
CA ARG A 27 -13.79 -11.20 37.19
C ARG A 27 -14.87 -10.43 36.42
N ASP A 28 -14.71 -9.12 36.26
CA ASP A 28 -15.55 -8.31 35.37
C ASP A 28 -15.01 -8.40 33.93
N TYR A 29 -15.28 -9.54 33.30
CA TYR A 29 -14.77 -9.84 31.97
C TYR A 29 -15.37 -8.94 30.88
N ARG A 30 -16.57 -8.36 31.10
CA ARG A 30 -17.18 -7.42 30.16
C ARG A 30 -16.40 -6.11 30.14
N ALA A 31 -16.08 -5.57 31.32
CA ALA A 31 -15.23 -4.40 31.42
C ALA A 31 -13.82 -4.65 30.87
N ALA A 32 -13.20 -5.79 31.20
CA ALA A 32 -11.87 -6.14 30.68
C ALA A 32 -11.83 -6.19 29.14
N ARG A 33 -12.83 -6.80 28.49
CA ARG A 33 -12.95 -6.83 27.03
C ARG A 33 -13.15 -5.44 26.41
N ALA A 34 -14.03 -4.63 27.00
CA ALA A 34 -14.27 -3.26 26.52
C ALA A 34 -13.02 -2.38 26.65
N LEU A 35 -12.28 -2.51 27.76
CA LEU A 35 -11.03 -1.80 28.00
C LEU A 35 -9.92 -2.26 27.05
N ALA A 36 -9.83 -3.56 26.73
CA ALA A 36 -8.87 -4.06 25.74
C ALA A 36 -9.13 -3.48 24.33
N ALA A 37 -10.40 -3.38 23.92
CA ALA A 37 -10.76 -2.70 22.67
C ALA A 37 -10.40 -1.20 22.72
N SER A 38 -10.63 -0.52 23.85
CA SER A 38 -10.24 0.87 24.04
C SER A 38 -8.72 1.07 24.02
N LEU A 39 -7.94 0.13 24.56
CA LEU A 39 -6.48 0.13 24.53
C LEU A 39 -5.96 0.02 23.10
N ARG A 40 -6.56 -0.86 22.28
CA ARG A 40 -6.24 -0.98 20.85
C ARG A 40 -6.33 0.37 20.12
N HIS A 41 -7.39 1.15 20.36
CA HIS A 41 -7.52 2.47 19.73
C HIS A 41 -6.41 3.45 20.16
N THR A 42 -5.97 3.39 21.42
CA THR A 42 -4.81 4.17 21.87
C THR A 42 -3.55 3.76 21.11
N ILE A 43 -3.30 2.45 20.96
CA ILE A 43 -2.15 1.94 20.22
C ILE A 43 -2.18 2.43 18.77
N THR A 44 -3.31 2.29 18.06
CA THR A 44 -3.47 2.77 16.69
C THR A 44 -3.21 4.27 16.57
N GLN A 45 -3.78 5.08 17.46
CA GLN A 45 -3.59 6.53 17.42
C GLN A 45 -2.13 6.92 17.72
N THR A 46 -1.49 6.27 18.68
CA THR A 46 -0.07 6.50 18.99
C THR A 46 0.81 6.11 17.80
N GLN A 47 0.55 4.97 17.15
CA GLN A 47 1.27 4.56 15.94
C GLN A 47 1.17 5.63 14.84
N LEU A 48 -0.04 6.14 14.57
CA LEU A 48 -0.25 7.18 13.56
C LEU A 48 0.55 8.47 13.82
N GLU A 49 0.78 8.82 15.08
CA GLU A 49 1.46 10.05 15.50
C GLU A 49 2.98 9.88 15.64
N GLU A 50 3.45 8.71 16.09
CA GLU A 50 4.82 8.52 16.56
C GLU A 50 5.64 7.56 15.68
N GLU A 51 5.02 6.66 14.93
CA GLU A 51 5.75 5.67 14.13
C GLU A 51 6.66 6.35 13.12
N SER A 52 7.89 5.86 13.00
CA SER A 52 8.86 6.41 12.05
C SER A 52 8.39 6.13 10.62
N PRO A 53 8.33 7.15 9.73
CA PRO A 53 8.03 6.92 8.32
C PRO A 53 9.17 6.22 7.56
N GLY A 54 10.33 6.00 8.21
CA GLY A 54 11.54 5.47 7.59
C GLY A 54 12.48 6.58 7.09
N THR A 55 13.50 6.18 6.34
CA THR A 55 14.53 7.09 5.84
C THR A 55 14.13 7.69 4.48
N PRO A 56 14.01 9.03 4.35
CA PRO A 56 13.68 9.65 3.09
C PRO A 56 14.86 9.63 2.12
N LEU A 57 14.56 9.67 0.82
CA LEU A 57 15.57 9.72 -0.24
C LEU A 57 16.49 10.95 -0.11
N ALA A 58 15.92 12.07 0.34
CA ALA A 58 16.63 13.30 0.65
C ALA A 58 15.96 14.00 1.84
N PRO A 59 16.71 14.74 2.70
CA PRO A 59 16.14 15.52 3.79
C PRO A 59 15.08 16.53 3.31
N SER A 60 14.11 16.88 4.15
CA SER A 60 13.07 17.87 3.83
C SER A 60 13.63 19.24 3.46
N SER A 61 14.80 19.60 4.00
CA SER A 61 15.51 20.85 3.72
C SER A 61 16.18 20.91 2.36
N SER A 62 16.39 19.77 1.69
CA SER A 62 17.01 19.72 0.35
C SER A 62 15.93 19.82 -0.72
N TYR A 63 15.84 20.99 -1.37
CA TYR A 63 14.93 21.26 -2.49
C TYR A 63 15.45 22.43 -3.33
N GLY A 64 15.04 22.46 -4.60
CA GLY A 64 15.18 23.63 -5.48
C GLY A 64 13.87 24.41 -5.58
N ARG A 65 13.94 25.67 -6.05
CA ARG A 65 12.76 26.48 -6.34
C ARG A 65 12.43 26.42 -7.83
N VAL A 66 11.17 26.28 -8.20
CA VAL A 66 10.76 26.28 -9.62
C VAL A 66 11.23 27.57 -10.33
N ASP A 67 11.31 28.68 -9.61
CA ASP A 67 11.86 29.96 -10.10
C ASP A 67 13.31 29.87 -10.62
N SER A 68 14.11 28.92 -10.10
CA SER A 68 15.50 28.69 -10.53
C SER A 68 15.62 27.71 -11.69
N LEU A 69 14.53 27.11 -12.16
CA LEU A 69 14.54 26.24 -13.34
C LEU A 69 14.74 27.05 -14.62
N PRO A 70 15.27 26.42 -15.69
CA PRO A 70 15.31 27.02 -17.02
C PRO A 70 13.95 27.58 -17.44
N ALA A 71 13.93 28.73 -18.12
CA ALA A 71 12.69 29.44 -18.46
C ALA A 71 11.60 28.55 -19.10
N PRO A 72 11.91 27.66 -20.07
CA PRO A 72 10.89 26.79 -20.66
C PRO A 72 10.28 25.79 -19.65
N TRP A 73 11.07 25.29 -18.70
CA TRP A 73 10.62 24.33 -17.69
C TRP A 73 9.82 25.02 -16.59
N ARG A 74 10.23 26.22 -16.19
CA ARG A 74 9.49 27.06 -15.23
C ARG A 74 8.11 27.44 -15.74
N GLU A 75 8.00 27.82 -17.01
CA GLU A 75 6.68 28.11 -17.62
C GLU A 75 5.80 26.85 -17.66
N TRP A 76 6.39 25.71 -18.03
CA TRP A 76 5.69 24.44 -18.04
C TRP A 76 5.20 24.01 -16.64
N ALA A 77 6.03 24.21 -15.61
CA ALA A 77 5.74 23.88 -14.21
C ALA A 77 4.98 24.98 -13.45
N ARG A 78 4.45 26.00 -14.15
CA ARG A 78 3.75 27.13 -13.53
C ARG A 78 2.65 26.66 -12.58
N GLY A 79 2.67 27.19 -11.36
CA GLY A 79 1.77 26.80 -10.25
C GLY A 79 2.52 26.07 -9.13
N TRP A 80 3.61 25.35 -9.44
CA TRP A 80 4.45 24.70 -8.45
C TRP A 80 5.56 25.63 -7.96
N SER A 81 5.93 25.50 -6.70
CA SER A 81 6.93 26.36 -6.04
C SER A 81 8.29 25.67 -5.87
N TYR A 82 8.30 24.36 -5.67
CA TYR A 82 9.49 23.60 -5.28
C TYR A 82 9.67 22.35 -6.13
N TYR A 83 10.91 21.88 -6.19
CA TYR A 83 11.23 20.58 -6.79
C TYR A 83 12.37 19.86 -6.05
N LYS A 84 12.45 18.55 -6.22
CA LYS A 84 13.64 17.73 -5.93
C LYS A 84 14.04 16.97 -7.18
N VAL A 85 15.32 16.62 -7.28
CA VAL A 85 15.85 15.83 -8.40
C VAL A 85 16.07 14.40 -7.92
N VAL A 86 15.65 13.45 -8.74
CA VAL A 86 15.84 12.02 -8.50
C VAL A 86 16.56 11.42 -9.71
N HIS A 87 17.64 10.68 -9.44
CA HIS A 87 18.31 9.88 -10.45
C HIS A 87 17.91 8.42 -10.31
N LEU A 88 17.70 7.77 -11.46
CA LEU A 88 17.57 6.33 -11.56
C LEU A 88 18.74 5.79 -12.37
N ASP A 89 19.56 4.94 -11.75
CA ASP A 89 20.71 4.32 -12.38
C ASP A 89 20.42 2.86 -12.75
N GLU A 90 20.67 2.51 -14.02
CA GLU A 90 20.65 1.12 -14.50
C GLU A 90 22.03 0.48 -14.25
N THR A 91 22.08 -0.51 -13.35
CA THR A 91 23.33 -1.04 -12.80
C THR A 91 23.76 -2.38 -13.35
N ILE A 92 22.91 -3.11 -14.10
CA ILE A 92 23.19 -4.50 -14.50
C ILE A 92 23.36 -4.71 -16.00
N GLY A 93 23.36 -3.64 -16.79
CA GLY A 93 23.60 -3.70 -18.23
C GLY A 93 22.43 -4.23 -19.03
N GLN A 94 21.21 -4.04 -18.54
CA GLN A 94 20.00 -4.53 -19.21
C GLN A 94 19.00 -3.40 -19.46
N ASN A 95 18.40 -3.43 -20.65
CA ASN A 95 17.24 -2.58 -20.94
C ASN A 95 16.13 -2.89 -19.94
N ARG A 96 15.59 -1.84 -19.31
CA ARG A 96 14.50 -1.94 -18.34
C ARG A 96 13.18 -1.57 -19.03
N PRO A 97 12.27 -2.53 -19.25
CA PRO A 97 10.87 -2.20 -19.54
C PRO A 97 10.27 -1.46 -18.33
N PRO A 98 9.05 -0.91 -18.43
CA PRO A 98 8.38 -0.30 -17.29
C PRO A 98 8.44 -1.19 -16.04
N GLU A 99 9.17 -0.75 -15.02
CA GLU A 99 9.26 -1.37 -13.71
C GLU A 99 8.93 -0.35 -12.61
N PRO A 100 8.31 -0.76 -11.50
CA PRO A 100 7.89 0.16 -10.46
C PRO A 100 9.08 0.70 -9.68
N VAL A 101 9.10 2.02 -9.48
CA VAL A 101 10.01 2.74 -8.60
C VAL A 101 9.21 3.31 -7.44
N ASP A 102 9.73 3.20 -6.22
CA ASP A 102 9.00 3.61 -5.03
C ASP A 102 9.94 4.02 -3.88
N PHE A 103 9.89 5.29 -3.49
CA PHE A 103 10.76 5.87 -2.45
C PHE A 103 9.99 6.79 -1.50
N LEU A 104 10.60 7.07 -0.33
CA LEU A 104 10.05 7.99 0.66
C LEU A 104 10.51 9.43 0.35
N LEU A 105 9.56 10.32 0.14
CA LEU A 105 9.74 11.76 -0.01
C LEU A 105 9.54 12.45 1.35
N ALA A 106 10.41 13.39 1.70
CA ALA A 106 10.24 14.31 2.82
C ALA A 106 10.21 15.77 2.31
N VAL A 107 9.28 16.58 2.81
CA VAL A 107 9.19 18.02 2.57
C VAL A 107 8.84 18.75 3.86
N GLN A 108 9.02 20.07 3.89
CA GLN A 108 8.59 20.86 5.04
C GLN A 108 7.07 20.99 5.03
N ALA A 109 6.44 20.91 6.20
CA ALA A 109 4.99 20.98 6.33
C ALA A 109 4.39 22.32 5.87
N THR A 110 5.21 23.38 5.81
CA THR A 110 4.85 24.71 5.28
C THR A 110 4.88 24.79 3.77
N GLN A 111 5.44 23.79 3.07
CA GLN A 111 5.57 23.79 1.62
C GLN A 111 4.37 23.17 0.90
N ALA A 112 3.54 22.39 1.60
CA ALA A 112 2.38 21.71 1.04
C ALA A 112 1.34 21.39 2.12
N ASP A 113 0.07 21.57 1.78
CA ASP A 113 -1.07 21.20 2.62
C ASP A 113 -1.49 19.74 2.41
N SER A 114 -1.30 19.19 1.20
CA SER A 114 -1.52 17.78 0.91
C SER A 114 -0.56 17.27 -0.16
N LEU A 115 0.29 16.32 0.20
CA LEU A 115 1.23 15.70 -0.75
C LEU A 115 0.49 14.90 -1.82
N ALA A 116 -0.64 14.27 -1.48
CA ALA A 116 -1.47 13.55 -2.45
C ALA A 116 -1.99 14.43 -3.60
N ARG A 117 -2.32 15.70 -3.33
CA ARG A 117 -2.74 16.65 -4.38
C ARG A 117 -1.57 17.30 -5.07
N GLU A 118 -0.50 17.62 -4.34
CA GLU A 118 0.50 18.58 -4.82
C GLU A 118 1.72 17.93 -5.47
N VAL A 119 2.05 16.68 -5.15
CA VAL A 119 3.23 16.03 -5.71
C VAL A 119 2.97 15.59 -7.14
N ARG A 120 3.90 15.93 -8.05
CA ARG A 120 3.95 15.46 -9.44
C ARG A 120 5.35 14.97 -9.76
N VAL A 121 5.45 13.98 -10.64
CA VAL A 121 6.73 13.45 -11.11
C VAL A 121 6.86 13.72 -12.59
N ALA A 122 8.04 14.17 -13.02
CA ALA A 122 8.34 14.41 -14.41
C ALA A 122 9.69 13.79 -14.77
N ARG A 123 9.77 13.09 -15.90
CA ARG A 123 11.04 12.62 -16.45
C ARG A 123 11.63 13.70 -17.34
N ILE A 124 12.95 13.88 -17.32
CA ILE A 124 13.66 14.72 -18.28
C ILE A 124 14.17 13.82 -19.41
N GLU A 125 13.66 14.04 -20.63
CA GLU A 125 14.09 13.35 -21.84
C GLU A 125 14.61 14.37 -22.86
N ASN A 126 15.86 14.23 -23.30
CA ASN A 126 16.48 15.13 -24.28
C ASN A 126 16.32 16.63 -23.94
N GLY A 127 16.36 16.98 -22.64
CA GLY A 127 16.18 18.36 -22.18
C GLY A 127 14.74 18.85 -22.08
N VAL A 128 13.75 17.97 -22.25
CA VAL A 128 12.32 18.26 -22.15
C VAL A 128 11.72 17.49 -20.97
N PRO A 129 11.16 18.16 -19.94
CA PRO A 129 10.39 17.49 -18.91
C PRO A 129 9.04 17.02 -19.44
N ALA A 130 8.67 15.79 -19.10
CA ALA A 130 7.38 15.19 -19.36
C ALA A 130 6.83 14.58 -18.08
N GLU A 131 5.58 14.91 -17.71
CA GLU A 131 4.90 14.32 -16.56
C GLU A 131 4.78 12.80 -16.75
N VAL A 132 5.03 12.04 -15.68
CA VAL A 132 4.80 10.60 -15.65
C VAL A 132 3.66 10.30 -14.69
N VAL A 133 2.87 9.27 -14.99
CA VAL A 133 1.84 8.78 -14.08
C VAL A 133 2.50 8.39 -12.76
N SER A 134 2.11 9.08 -11.70
CA SER A 134 2.66 8.89 -10.36
C SER A 134 1.56 8.66 -9.35
N GLN A 135 1.91 8.03 -8.25
CA GLN A 135 1.03 7.75 -7.14
C GLN A 135 1.70 8.17 -5.84
N VAL A 136 0.94 8.85 -4.99
CA VAL A 136 1.38 9.27 -3.66
C VAL A 136 0.54 8.53 -2.64
N TYR A 137 1.17 7.97 -1.61
CA TYR A 137 0.48 7.27 -0.54
C TYR A 137 1.27 7.32 0.77
N GLY A 138 0.68 6.85 1.87
CA GLY A 138 1.35 6.85 3.19
C GLY A 138 1.73 8.27 3.66
N GLU A 139 0.88 9.26 3.38
CA GLU A 139 1.14 10.64 3.80
C GLU A 139 1.04 10.75 5.33
N VAL A 140 2.15 11.14 5.96
CA VAL A 140 2.24 11.35 7.41
C VAL A 140 2.93 12.66 7.74
N ARG A 141 2.68 13.16 8.95
CA ARG A 141 3.25 14.39 9.47
C ARG A 141 4.02 14.11 10.76
N ARG A 142 5.25 14.60 10.84
CA ARG A 142 6.08 14.54 12.06
C ARG A 142 6.63 15.94 12.33
N GLY A 143 6.00 16.63 13.27
CA GLY A 143 6.32 18.02 13.60
C GLY A 143 6.33 18.95 12.36
N PRO A 144 7.47 19.58 12.03
CA PRO A 144 7.59 20.51 10.91
C PRO A 144 7.76 19.82 9.55
N GLU A 145 7.74 18.49 9.49
CA GLU A 145 7.97 17.72 8.26
C GLU A 145 6.73 16.92 7.86
N ARG A 146 6.55 16.75 6.54
CA ARG A 146 5.60 15.82 5.92
C ARG A 146 6.36 14.80 5.11
N PHE A 147 5.88 13.56 5.16
CA PHE A 147 6.44 12.43 4.45
C PHE A 147 5.36 11.76 3.61
N CYS A 148 5.74 11.19 2.47
CA CYS A 148 4.89 10.30 1.71
C CYS A 148 5.74 9.35 0.86
N ARG A 149 5.15 8.24 0.43
CA ARG A 149 5.71 7.37 -0.61
C ARG A 149 5.33 7.91 -1.98
N VAL A 150 6.27 7.92 -2.91
CA VAL A 150 6.06 8.30 -4.31
C VAL A 150 6.39 7.10 -5.18
N ALA A 151 5.41 6.61 -5.92
CA ALA A 151 5.54 5.50 -6.83
C ALA A 151 5.24 5.89 -8.29
N PHE A 152 5.99 5.34 -9.24
CA PHE A 152 5.72 5.48 -10.69
C PHE A 152 6.39 4.33 -11.46
N MET A 153 5.99 4.14 -12.72
CA MET A 153 6.62 3.17 -13.61
C MET A 153 7.78 3.84 -14.37
N ALA A 154 8.98 3.28 -14.28
CA ALA A 154 10.16 3.78 -14.95
C ALA A 154 10.66 2.79 -16.00
N HIS A 155 11.15 3.29 -17.13
CA HIS A 155 11.84 2.49 -18.13
C HIS A 155 13.13 3.20 -18.53
N THR A 156 14.19 2.45 -18.78
CA THR A 156 15.50 3.03 -19.10
C THR A 156 16.34 2.05 -19.91
N ALA A 157 17.25 2.54 -20.74
CA ALA A 157 18.17 1.68 -21.48
C ALA A 157 19.28 1.15 -20.56
N ALA A 158 19.94 0.07 -20.96
CA ALA A 158 21.09 -0.49 -20.25
C ALA A 158 22.18 0.57 -19.97
N HIS A 159 22.77 0.52 -18.78
CA HIS A 159 23.87 1.41 -18.36
C HIS A 159 23.57 2.92 -18.49
N THR A 160 22.30 3.31 -18.35
CA THR A 160 21.92 4.73 -18.41
C THR A 160 21.48 5.24 -17.05
N ARG A 161 21.70 6.55 -16.85
CA ARG A 161 21.07 7.33 -15.79
C ARG A 161 19.90 8.11 -16.35
N SER A 162 18.72 7.91 -15.79
CA SER A 162 17.54 8.74 -16.05
C SER A 162 17.39 9.79 -14.94
N THR A 163 16.94 11.00 -15.30
CA THR A 163 16.71 12.09 -14.33
C THR A 163 15.24 12.45 -14.27
N TYR A 164 14.73 12.60 -13.06
CA TYR A 164 13.36 12.97 -12.76
C TYR A 164 13.30 14.21 -11.86
N LEU A 165 12.24 14.99 -12.03
CA LEU A 165 11.84 16.06 -11.15
C LEU A 165 10.63 15.61 -10.34
N VAL A 166 10.69 15.79 -9.02
CA VAL A 166 9.54 15.66 -8.13
C VAL A 166 9.12 17.07 -7.75
N LEU A 167 8.02 17.55 -8.32
CA LEU A 167 7.50 18.91 -8.09
C LEU A 167 6.45 18.90 -6.98
N PHE A 168 6.46 19.93 -6.14
CA PHE A 168 5.47 20.11 -5.04
C PHE A 168 5.27 21.59 -4.68
N GLY A 169 4.30 21.87 -3.80
CA GLY A 169 3.97 23.22 -3.34
C GLY A 169 3.12 24.01 -4.32
N ASN A 170 1.95 23.45 -4.64
CA ASN A 170 0.92 24.09 -5.46
C ASN A 170 -0.41 24.09 -4.67
N PRO A 171 -0.79 25.21 -4.04
CA PRO A 171 -2.02 25.28 -3.22
C PRO A 171 -3.31 25.11 -4.03
N ASP A 172 -3.24 25.29 -5.35
CA ASP A 172 -4.38 25.13 -6.26
C ASP A 172 -4.43 23.72 -6.88
N ALA A 173 -3.49 22.82 -6.55
CA ALA A 173 -3.46 21.48 -7.12
C ALA A 173 -4.67 20.64 -6.69
N GLU A 174 -5.20 19.86 -7.64
CA GLU A 174 -6.27 18.90 -7.43
C GLU A 174 -5.69 17.48 -7.29
N LEU A 175 -6.49 16.53 -6.82
CA LEU A 175 -6.10 15.12 -6.94
C LEU A 175 -5.90 14.77 -8.43
N PRO A 176 -4.74 14.21 -8.81
CA PRO A 176 -4.49 13.88 -10.20
C PRO A 176 -5.42 12.75 -10.67
N GLN A 177 -5.99 12.92 -11.86
CA GLN A 177 -6.80 11.90 -12.53
C GLN A 177 -5.98 11.28 -13.67
N TYR A 178 -5.06 10.39 -13.32
CA TYR A 178 -4.27 9.65 -14.30
C TYR A 178 -5.07 8.48 -14.89
N THR A 179 -4.87 8.23 -16.18
CA THR A 179 -5.33 6.99 -16.82
C THR A 179 -4.35 5.86 -16.49
N SER A 180 -4.89 4.70 -16.16
CA SER A 180 -4.13 3.48 -15.87
C SER A 180 -4.89 2.26 -16.36
N ASP A 181 -4.17 1.19 -16.71
CA ASP A 181 -4.75 -0.13 -16.92
C ASP A 181 -5.13 -0.80 -15.59
N LEU A 182 -4.55 -0.35 -14.47
CA LEU A 182 -4.83 -0.88 -13.14
C LEU A 182 -6.17 -0.35 -12.61
N ALA A 183 -7.13 -1.25 -12.41
CA ALA A 183 -8.42 -1.00 -11.80
C ALA A 183 -8.55 -1.75 -10.48
N THR A 184 -9.27 -1.15 -9.51
CA THR A 184 -9.54 -1.78 -8.21
C THR A 184 -10.97 -1.49 -7.78
N SER A 185 -11.69 -2.56 -7.44
CA SER A 185 -13.07 -2.49 -6.98
C SER A 185 -13.28 -3.30 -5.70
N GLY A 186 -14.32 -2.98 -4.93
CA GLY A 186 -14.56 -3.51 -3.58
C GLY A 186 -14.17 -2.55 -2.46
N GLU A 187 -14.28 -3.00 -1.21
CA GLU A 187 -14.09 -2.20 0.01
C GLU A 187 -13.08 -2.85 0.96
N GLY A 188 -12.27 -2.05 1.65
CA GLY A 188 -11.24 -2.56 2.57
C GLY A 188 -10.29 -3.54 1.86
N PHE A 189 -10.02 -4.67 2.49
CA PHE A 189 -9.17 -5.76 1.95
C PHE A 189 -9.91 -6.67 0.95
N ALA A 190 -11.23 -6.55 0.84
CA ALA A 190 -12.07 -7.40 0.01
C ALA A 190 -12.12 -6.86 -1.42
N LEU A 191 -11.05 -7.04 -2.19
CA LEU A 191 -10.84 -6.38 -3.48
C LEU A 191 -10.80 -7.31 -4.68
N ASP A 192 -11.29 -6.81 -5.81
CA ASP A 192 -10.88 -7.28 -7.13
C ASP A 192 -9.90 -6.26 -7.72
N ILE A 193 -8.76 -6.74 -8.18
CA ILE A 193 -7.66 -5.92 -8.69
C ILE A 193 -7.27 -6.47 -10.05
N GLU A 194 -7.31 -5.65 -11.08
CA GLU A 194 -7.01 -6.09 -12.44
C GLU A 194 -6.17 -5.08 -13.20
N ASN A 195 -5.36 -5.57 -14.11
CA ASN A 195 -4.64 -4.79 -15.11
C ASN A 195 -4.86 -5.38 -16.50
N ASP A 196 -4.04 -5.07 -17.50
CA ASP A 196 -4.21 -5.64 -18.84
C ASP A 196 -3.92 -7.15 -18.91
N PHE A 197 -3.20 -7.71 -17.93
CA PHE A 197 -2.70 -9.09 -17.96
C PHE A 197 -3.52 -10.07 -17.11
N TYR A 198 -4.05 -9.61 -15.98
CA TYR A 198 -4.79 -10.48 -15.07
C TYR A 198 -5.83 -9.74 -14.21
N ARG A 199 -6.72 -10.52 -13.60
CA ARG A 199 -7.57 -10.12 -12.48
C ARG A 199 -7.30 -11.01 -11.28
N ALA A 200 -6.91 -10.41 -10.16
CA ALA A 200 -6.73 -11.02 -8.86
C ALA A 200 -7.94 -10.72 -7.98
N SER A 201 -8.63 -11.77 -7.52
CA SER A 201 -9.77 -11.66 -6.62
C SER A 201 -9.35 -12.06 -5.21
N LEU A 202 -9.37 -11.10 -4.29
CA LEU A 202 -9.07 -11.31 -2.89
C LEU A 202 -10.32 -11.72 -2.12
N SER A 203 -10.11 -12.57 -1.12
CA SER A 203 -11.15 -13.06 -0.24
C SER A 203 -11.91 -11.93 0.42
N ARG A 204 -13.23 -12.05 0.39
CA ARG A 204 -14.11 -11.10 1.07
C ARG A 204 -14.08 -11.26 2.59
N GLN A 205 -13.65 -12.42 3.08
CA GLN A 205 -13.52 -12.68 4.51
C GLN A 205 -12.20 -12.12 5.05
N MET A 206 -11.07 -12.45 4.42
CA MET A 206 -9.75 -12.14 4.98
C MET A 206 -8.76 -11.51 4.01
N GLY A 207 -9.09 -11.20 2.76
CA GLY A 207 -8.19 -10.54 1.82
C GLY A 207 -7.05 -11.42 1.28
N GLN A 208 -7.13 -12.74 1.45
CA GLN A 208 -6.21 -13.72 0.87
C GLN A 208 -6.52 -13.90 -0.63
N LEU A 209 -5.53 -14.19 -1.49
CA LEU A 209 -5.80 -14.40 -2.91
C LEU A 209 -6.62 -15.68 -3.14
N GLU A 210 -7.85 -15.54 -3.66
CA GLU A 210 -8.79 -16.65 -3.91
C GLU A 210 -8.78 -17.10 -5.36
N ARG A 211 -8.76 -16.16 -6.31
CA ARG A 211 -8.77 -16.48 -7.74
C ARG A 211 -7.82 -15.57 -8.50
N LEU A 212 -7.30 -16.12 -9.59
CA LEU A 212 -6.48 -15.37 -10.54
C LEU A 212 -6.91 -15.70 -11.96
N THR A 213 -7.45 -14.73 -12.68
CA THR A 213 -7.88 -14.87 -14.07
C THR A 213 -6.86 -14.23 -15.00
N PHE A 214 -6.39 -14.97 -16.00
CA PHE A 214 -5.53 -14.47 -17.05
C PHE A 214 -6.38 -13.70 -18.08
N LYS A 215 -6.03 -12.46 -18.42
CA LYS A 215 -6.77 -11.64 -19.37
C LYS A 215 -6.20 -11.80 -20.78
N ARG A 216 -6.91 -12.58 -21.60
CA ARG A 216 -6.64 -12.87 -23.02
C ARG A 216 -7.88 -13.50 -23.65
N GLU A 217 -7.88 -13.72 -24.96
CA GLU A 217 -9.04 -14.24 -25.71
C GLU A 217 -9.62 -15.54 -25.12
N HIS A 218 -8.76 -16.46 -24.68
CA HIS A 218 -9.13 -17.68 -23.94
C HIS A 218 -8.38 -17.73 -22.59
N GLY A 219 -8.81 -16.88 -21.65
CA GLY A 219 -8.21 -16.73 -20.33
C GLY A 219 -8.36 -17.95 -19.43
N LEU A 220 -7.27 -18.38 -18.81
CA LEU A 220 -7.27 -19.38 -17.75
C LEU A 220 -7.70 -18.73 -16.42
N GLU A 221 -8.60 -19.35 -15.67
CA GLU A 221 -8.86 -19.00 -14.27
C GLU A 221 -8.22 -20.03 -13.35
N LEU A 222 -7.35 -19.57 -12.45
CA LEU A 222 -6.82 -20.34 -11.35
C LEU A 222 -7.73 -20.19 -10.13
N PHE A 223 -8.13 -21.32 -9.56
CA PHE A 223 -8.98 -21.40 -8.38
C PHE A 223 -8.66 -22.68 -7.58
N ALA A 224 -9.08 -22.72 -6.31
CA ALA A 224 -9.08 -23.94 -5.50
C ALA A 224 -10.52 -24.45 -5.31
N GLY A 225 -10.86 -25.57 -5.93
CA GLY A 225 -12.20 -26.16 -6.03
C GLY A 225 -12.50 -27.28 -5.02
N GLY A 226 -11.82 -27.32 -3.88
CA GLY A 226 -12.09 -28.29 -2.81
C GLY A 226 -12.56 -27.64 -1.52
N GLU A 227 -13.31 -28.35 -0.68
CA GLU A 227 -13.67 -27.94 0.70
C GLU A 227 -12.46 -28.02 1.66
N GLY A 228 -11.28 -27.63 1.19
CA GLY A 228 -9.99 -27.82 1.86
C GLY A 228 -10.05 -27.37 3.31
N HIS A 229 -10.03 -28.32 4.25
CA HIS A 229 -10.05 -28.10 5.70
C HIS A 229 -11.16 -27.17 6.24
N GLY A 230 -12.25 -26.93 5.49
CA GLY A 230 -13.29 -25.97 5.85
C GLY A 230 -12.88 -24.50 5.68
N GLU A 231 -11.86 -24.21 4.88
CA GLU A 231 -11.38 -22.86 4.59
C GLU A 231 -12.07 -22.24 3.36
N PRO A 232 -12.10 -20.90 3.25
CA PRO A 232 -12.46 -20.24 2.00
C PRO A 232 -11.57 -20.74 0.84
N PRO A 233 -12.06 -20.72 -0.42
CA PRO A 233 -11.39 -21.32 -1.57
C PRO A 233 -10.19 -20.48 -2.07
N GLY A 234 -9.20 -20.27 -1.20
CA GLY A 234 -7.94 -19.60 -1.46
C GLY A 234 -7.05 -20.37 -2.43
N ILE A 235 -6.34 -19.69 -3.34
CA ILE A 235 -5.22 -20.30 -4.08
C ILE A 235 -3.89 -20.11 -3.36
N ASP A 236 -3.76 -19.07 -2.52
CA ASP A 236 -2.63 -18.86 -1.61
C ASP A 236 -3.00 -19.34 -0.21
N TRP A 237 -2.36 -20.41 0.26
CA TRP A 237 -2.67 -21.08 1.54
C TRP A 237 -1.72 -20.68 2.69
N ALA A 238 -0.63 -19.98 2.37
CA ALA A 238 0.29 -19.45 3.37
C ALA A 238 -0.21 -18.09 3.91
N HIS A 239 0.06 -17.70 5.15
CA HIS A 239 1.07 -18.24 6.07
C HIS A 239 0.44 -18.99 7.24
N ASP A 240 1.16 -20.00 7.74
CA ASP A 240 0.72 -20.82 8.85
C ASP A 240 1.86 -21.51 9.59
N TYR A 241 1.53 -22.10 10.74
CA TYR A 241 2.41 -23.05 11.41
C TYR A 241 1.63 -24.13 12.17
N VAL A 242 2.27 -25.27 12.41
CA VAL A 242 1.76 -26.38 13.23
C VAL A 242 2.48 -26.35 14.58
N GLY A 243 1.74 -26.32 15.67
CA GLY A 243 2.32 -26.32 17.02
C GLY A 243 2.87 -27.70 17.42
N SER A 244 3.78 -27.70 18.41
CA SER A 244 4.42 -28.89 18.99
C SER A 244 3.51 -30.12 19.15
N GLY A 245 4.07 -31.29 18.83
CA GLY A 245 3.39 -32.58 18.89
C GLY A 245 2.35 -32.78 17.78
N ASN A 246 2.39 -31.97 16.72
CA ASN A 246 1.37 -31.90 15.67
C ASN A 246 -0.06 -31.68 16.23
N PHE A 247 -0.20 -31.00 17.37
CA PHE A 247 -1.49 -30.90 18.07
C PHE A 247 -2.54 -30.13 17.26
N GLN A 248 -2.16 -28.98 16.69
CA GLN A 248 -3.05 -28.16 15.86
C GLN A 248 -2.25 -27.22 14.95
N LYS A 249 -2.91 -26.76 13.88
CA LYS A 249 -2.36 -25.81 12.91
C LYS A 249 -2.98 -24.42 13.11
N PHE A 250 -2.17 -23.37 13.13
CA PHE A 250 -2.60 -21.98 13.21
C PHE A 250 -2.44 -21.30 11.86
N ARG A 251 -3.49 -20.64 11.36
CA ARG A 251 -3.50 -20.05 10.01
C ARG A 251 -4.03 -18.63 9.98
N ILE A 252 -3.52 -17.82 9.06
CA ILE A 252 -4.12 -16.52 8.75
C ILE A 252 -5.37 -16.65 7.85
N THR A 253 -5.52 -17.78 7.13
CA THR A 253 -6.72 -18.09 6.34
C THR A 253 -7.95 -18.37 7.22
N LEU A 254 -7.76 -18.58 8.52
CA LEU A 254 -8.83 -18.80 9.50
C LEU A 254 -9.29 -17.49 10.18
N TRP A 255 -8.73 -16.34 9.82
CA TRP A 255 -9.26 -15.05 10.26
C TRP A 255 -10.69 -14.87 9.77
N ASP A 256 -11.63 -14.57 10.67
CA ASP A 256 -13.00 -14.18 10.32
C ASP A 256 -13.06 -12.78 9.69
N ALA A 257 -12.12 -11.93 10.08
CA ALA A 257 -11.63 -10.78 9.33
C ALA A 257 -10.16 -10.53 9.72
N PRO A 258 -9.33 -9.90 8.87
CA PRO A 258 -7.96 -9.56 9.24
C PRO A 258 -7.99 -8.72 10.52
N PRO A 259 -7.23 -9.09 11.57
CA PRO A 259 -7.20 -8.33 12.81
C PRO A 259 -6.89 -6.86 12.55
N ASP A 260 -5.90 -6.60 11.71
CA ASP A 260 -5.56 -5.27 11.21
C ASP A 260 -5.17 -5.34 9.72
N TYR A 261 -5.38 -4.22 9.00
CA TYR A 261 -5.05 -4.12 7.59
C TYR A 261 -4.83 -2.67 7.14
N GLU A 262 -4.15 -2.50 6.01
CA GLU A 262 -3.97 -1.25 5.29
C GLU A 262 -4.21 -1.49 3.79
N VAL A 263 -4.88 -0.54 3.14
CA VAL A 263 -5.14 -0.59 1.70
C VAL A 263 -4.68 0.71 1.07
N VAL A 264 -3.90 0.59 0.01
CA VAL A 264 -3.52 1.70 -0.87
C VAL A 264 -4.08 1.42 -2.25
N ARG A 265 -4.71 2.43 -2.84
CA ARG A 265 -5.23 2.37 -4.22
C ARG A 265 -4.69 3.52 -5.02
N GLY A 266 -4.35 3.27 -6.27
CA GLY A 266 -3.99 4.32 -7.19
C GLY A 266 -3.59 3.80 -8.57
N PRO A 267 -3.16 4.71 -9.46
CA PRO A 267 -2.95 4.39 -10.87
C PRO A 267 -1.64 3.64 -11.16
N VAL A 268 -0.76 3.48 -10.18
CA VAL A 268 0.52 2.77 -10.35
C VAL A 268 0.49 1.43 -9.65
N CYS A 269 -0.04 1.38 -8.43
CA CYS A 269 -0.15 0.14 -7.67
C CYS A 269 -1.35 0.12 -6.72
N THR A 270 -1.79 -1.09 -6.41
CA THR A 270 -2.71 -1.38 -5.32
C THR A 270 -2.01 -2.28 -4.31
N ILE A 271 -2.03 -1.88 -3.04
CA ILE A 271 -1.34 -2.56 -1.94
C ILE A 271 -2.40 -3.00 -0.94
N VAL A 272 -2.34 -4.26 -0.52
CA VAL A 272 -3.17 -4.80 0.57
C VAL A 272 -2.24 -5.43 1.58
N ARG A 273 -2.07 -4.77 2.74
CA ARG A 273 -1.31 -5.29 3.87
C ARG A 273 -2.26 -5.75 4.96
N ARG A 274 -1.98 -6.90 5.57
CA ARG A 274 -2.77 -7.49 6.66
C ARG A 274 -1.82 -8.09 7.69
N TRP A 275 -2.14 -7.94 8.97
CA TRP A 275 -1.29 -8.49 10.02
C TRP A 275 -2.06 -8.92 11.27
N GLY A 276 -1.42 -9.77 12.06
CA GLY A 276 -1.93 -10.25 13.34
C GLY A 276 -1.40 -11.63 13.70
N PHE A 277 -2.04 -12.26 14.70
CA PHE A 277 -1.73 -13.63 15.09
C PHE A 277 -2.64 -14.62 14.34
N PRO A 278 -2.11 -15.71 13.77
CA PRO A 278 -2.90 -16.72 13.08
C PRO A 278 -3.82 -17.48 14.05
N PHE A 279 -4.98 -17.92 13.56
CA PHE A 279 -6.02 -18.53 14.38
C PHE A 279 -5.94 -20.05 14.39
N SER A 280 -6.36 -20.64 15.53
CA SER A 280 -6.63 -22.07 15.67
C SER A 280 -7.95 -22.45 14.96
N PRO A 281 -8.15 -23.71 14.53
CA PRO A 281 -9.44 -24.19 14.05
C PRO A 281 -10.55 -24.10 15.12
N LEU A 282 -10.18 -24.01 16.40
CA LEU A 282 -11.10 -23.82 17.52
C LEU A 282 -10.96 -22.43 18.16
N HIS A 283 -10.58 -21.40 17.39
CA HIS A 283 -10.54 -20.03 17.89
C HIS A 283 -11.91 -19.60 18.48
N PRO A 284 -11.97 -18.93 19.66
CA PRO A 284 -10.87 -18.40 20.46
C PRO A 284 -10.41 -19.32 21.62
N VAL A 285 -10.70 -20.62 21.60
CA VAL A 285 -10.25 -21.54 22.67
C VAL A 285 -8.72 -21.58 22.78
N PHE A 286 -8.03 -21.51 21.64
CA PHE A 286 -6.57 -21.42 21.57
C PHE A 286 -6.13 -20.15 20.84
N THR A 287 -5.53 -19.20 21.58
CA THR A 287 -5.14 -17.86 21.09
C THR A 287 -3.69 -17.49 21.46
N PRO A 288 -2.69 -18.26 21.01
CA PRO A 288 -1.30 -17.98 21.37
C PRO A 288 -0.76 -16.72 20.65
N SER A 289 -0.29 -15.74 21.42
CA SER A 289 0.39 -14.54 20.90
C SER A 289 1.90 -14.76 20.72
N ARG A 290 2.28 -15.78 19.95
CA ARG A 290 3.69 -16.20 19.79
C ARG A 290 4.29 -15.95 18.42
N LEU A 291 3.50 -15.97 17.34
CA LEU A 291 3.97 -15.71 15.98
C LEU A 291 3.11 -14.61 15.36
N HIS A 292 3.65 -13.40 15.29
CA HIS A 292 3.03 -12.29 14.57
C HIS A 292 3.32 -12.43 13.09
N VAL A 293 2.30 -12.29 12.23
CA VAL A 293 2.40 -12.45 10.78
C VAL A 293 1.95 -11.16 10.12
N ASP A 294 2.77 -10.61 9.24
CA ASP A 294 2.47 -9.47 8.36
C ASP A 294 2.63 -9.92 6.90
N ILE A 295 1.62 -9.66 6.08
CA ILE A 295 1.59 -10.01 4.66
C ILE A 295 1.12 -8.81 3.84
N GLU A 296 1.88 -8.49 2.80
CA GLU A 296 1.55 -7.50 1.79
C GLU A 296 1.41 -8.16 0.42
N TYR A 297 0.26 -7.96 -0.24
CA TYR A 297 0.17 -8.09 -1.69
C TYR A 297 0.31 -6.73 -2.35
N ARG A 298 1.07 -6.69 -3.45
CA ARG A 298 1.24 -5.49 -4.27
C ARG A 298 1.08 -5.81 -5.75
N PHE A 299 0.06 -5.19 -6.35
CA PHE A 299 -0.29 -5.30 -7.76
C PHE A 299 0.05 -4.01 -8.46
N PHE A 300 0.51 -4.09 -9.71
CA PHE A 300 1.07 -2.96 -10.45
C PHE A 300 0.38 -2.78 -11.81
N ALA A 301 0.34 -1.54 -12.28
CA ALA A 301 -0.03 -1.18 -13.64
C ALA A 301 1.02 -1.68 -14.66
N GLY A 302 0.57 -2.10 -15.85
CA GLY A 302 1.43 -2.36 -17.00
C GLY A 302 2.42 -3.53 -16.89
N VAL A 303 2.32 -4.40 -15.88
CA VAL A 303 3.21 -5.56 -15.74
C VAL A 303 2.47 -6.88 -15.46
N PRO A 304 2.93 -8.02 -16.01
CA PRO A 304 2.28 -9.32 -15.90
C PRO A 304 2.68 -10.07 -14.61
N TRP A 305 2.88 -9.36 -13.51
CA TRP A 305 3.25 -9.96 -12.24
C TRP A 305 2.77 -9.11 -11.06
N PHE A 306 2.72 -9.72 -9.88
CA PHE A 306 2.48 -9.05 -8.60
C PHE A 306 3.50 -9.53 -7.57
N GLN A 307 3.61 -8.82 -6.45
CA GLN A 307 4.51 -9.19 -5.35
C GLN A 307 3.72 -9.62 -4.12
N LYS A 308 4.27 -10.61 -3.40
CA LYS A 308 3.90 -10.93 -2.01
C LYS A 308 5.13 -10.70 -1.14
N THR A 309 4.98 -9.91 -0.08
CA THR A 309 6.00 -9.77 0.97
C THR A 309 5.41 -10.31 2.26
N GLY A 310 6.15 -11.14 2.98
CA GLY A 310 5.77 -11.73 4.25
C GLY A 310 6.83 -11.46 5.31
N ARG A 311 6.39 -11.20 6.53
CA ARG A 311 7.22 -11.11 7.72
C ARG A 311 6.57 -11.88 8.86
N MET A 312 7.27 -12.89 9.39
CA MET A 312 6.81 -13.64 10.56
C MET A 312 7.76 -13.41 11.73
N GLU A 313 7.25 -12.93 12.86
CA GLU A 313 8.02 -12.63 14.07
C GLU A 313 7.60 -13.52 15.24
N ALA A 314 8.56 -14.22 15.82
CA ALA A 314 8.33 -14.92 17.07
C ALA A 314 8.43 -13.95 18.25
N LEU A 315 7.32 -13.72 18.96
CA LEU A 315 7.30 -12.90 20.18
C LEU A 315 7.61 -13.70 21.45
N GLN A 316 7.56 -15.02 21.34
CA GLN A 316 7.83 -15.97 22.43
C GLN A 316 8.54 -17.19 21.87
N ASP A 317 9.29 -17.90 22.70
CA ASP A 317 9.86 -19.20 22.34
C ASP A 317 8.75 -20.20 22.06
N PHE A 318 8.86 -20.95 20.96
CA PHE A 318 7.97 -22.07 20.68
C PHE A 318 8.59 -23.10 19.73
N GLU A 319 7.94 -24.26 19.65
CA GLU A 319 8.24 -25.27 18.65
C GLU A 319 7.17 -25.26 17.56
N ALA A 320 7.62 -25.24 16.31
CA ALA A 320 6.82 -25.41 15.11
C ALA A 320 7.19 -26.72 14.41
N ASP A 321 6.29 -27.70 14.42
CA ASP A 321 6.48 -28.95 13.67
C ASP A 321 6.51 -28.72 12.15
N ALA A 322 5.79 -27.69 11.71
CA ALA A 322 5.83 -27.16 10.37
C ALA A 322 5.54 -25.66 10.41
N LEU A 323 6.12 -24.91 9.49
CA LEU A 323 5.80 -23.51 9.25
C LEU A 323 5.86 -23.30 7.73
N ARG A 324 4.90 -22.55 7.18
CA ARG A 324 4.83 -22.26 5.74
C ARG A 324 4.70 -20.78 5.50
N ASP A 325 5.47 -20.31 4.52
CA ASP A 325 5.46 -18.92 4.06
C ASP A 325 5.11 -18.74 2.58
N ASP A 326 5.04 -19.83 1.82
CA ASP A 326 4.60 -19.84 0.43
C ASP A 326 3.95 -21.18 0.10
N GLU A 327 2.64 -21.20 -0.15
CA GLU A 327 1.88 -22.41 -0.49
C GLU A 327 0.80 -22.05 -1.50
N TRP A 328 0.82 -22.70 -2.66
CA TRP A 328 -0.08 -22.41 -3.77
C TRP A 328 -0.75 -23.65 -4.28
N VAL A 329 -2.06 -23.58 -4.47
CA VAL A 329 -2.93 -24.73 -4.72
C VAL A 329 -3.91 -24.42 -5.85
N PHE A 330 -3.89 -25.23 -6.93
CA PHE A 330 -4.74 -25.01 -8.11
C PHE A 330 -5.49 -26.26 -8.53
N SER A 331 -6.81 -26.20 -8.44
CA SER A 331 -7.68 -27.30 -8.85
C SER A 331 -7.75 -27.48 -10.36
N GLY A 332 -7.92 -28.74 -10.75
CA GLY A 332 -7.85 -29.16 -12.15
C GLY A 332 -6.43 -29.46 -12.61
N GLN A 333 -6.25 -29.52 -13.93
CA GLN A 333 -4.96 -29.77 -14.59
C GLN A 333 -4.67 -28.61 -15.57
N SER A 334 -4.57 -27.40 -15.03
CA SER A 334 -4.43 -26.15 -15.81
C SER A 334 -3.09 -25.98 -16.53
N PHE A 335 -2.12 -26.85 -16.24
CA PHE A 335 -0.74 -26.80 -16.72
C PHE A 335 -0.31 -28.19 -17.14
N THR A 336 0.71 -28.28 -18.00
CA THR A 336 1.24 -29.55 -18.51
C THR A 336 2.65 -29.83 -18.01
N ASP A 337 3.36 -28.80 -17.56
CA ASP A 337 4.80 -28.86 -17.27
C ASP A 337 5.14 -28.07 -16.00
N MET A 338 6.18 -28.53 -15.30
CA MET A 338 6.76 -27.87 -14.13
C MET A 338 8.02 -27.13 -14.52
N VAL A 339 8.26 -25.99 -13.87
CA VAL A 339 9.53 -25.26 -13.96
C VAL A 339 10.12 -24.98 -12.59
N TRP A 340 11.44 -24.95 -12.54
CA TRP A 340 12.16 -24.61 -11.32
C TRP A 340 13.53 -24.00 -11.62
N MET A 341 14.09 -23.27 -10.67
CA MET A 341 15.41 -22.65 -10.76
C MET A 341 16.24 -22.98 -9.53
N GLY A 342 17.48 -23.43 -9.72
CA GLY A 342 18.45 -23.66 -8.65
C GLY A 342 19.28 -22.40 -8.33
N PRO A 343 20.33 -22.52 -7.49
CA PRO A 343 21.20 -21.39 -7.12
C PRO A 343 22.03 -20.83 -8.29
N ASP A 344 22.16 -21.59 -9.38
CA ASP A 344 22.86 -21.14 -10.60
C ASP A 344 22.02 -20.17 -11.44
N GLY A 345 20.78 -19.91 -11.04
CA GLY A 345 19.89 -18.97 -11.72
C GLY A 345 19.36 -19.48 -13.06
N LYS A 346 19.49 -20.77 -13.37
CA LYS A 346 19.01 -21.36 -14.62
C LYS A 346 17.65 -22.01 -14.48
N LEU A 347 16.70 -21.59 -15.32
CA LEU A 347 15.35 -22.16 -15.33
C LEU A 347 15.39 -23.52 -16.04
N ARG A 348 14.82 -24.52 -15.38
CA ARG A 348 14.72 -25.90 -15.83
C ARG A 348 13.27 -26.31 -15.93
N THR A 349 13.00 -27.27 -16.79
CA THR A 349 11.68 -27.89 -16.95
C THR A 349 11.73 -29.33 -16.44
N GLY A 350 10.65 -29.79 -15.83
CA GLY A 350 10.49 -31.16 -15.32
C GLY A 350 10.66 -31.27 -13.80
N ALA A 351 10.84 -32.49 -13.32
CA ALA A 351 10.94 -32.77 -11.89
C ALA A 351 12.18 -32.12 -11.27
N VAL A 352 12.06 -31.69 -10.00
CA VAL A 352 13.19 -31.18 -9.22
C VAL A 352 14.13 -32.33 -8.89
N GLU A 353 15.40 -32.17 -9.23
CA GLU A 353 16.44 -33.13 -8.86
C GLU A 353 16.65 -33.16 -7.33
N PRO A 354 16.88 -34.33 -6.70
CA PRO A 354 16.97 -34.44 -5.24
C PRO A 354 17.97 -33.50 -4.58
N ALA A 355 19.07 -33.18 -5.27
CA ALA A 355 20.11 -32.25 -4.79
C ALA A 355 19.62 -30.80 -4.60
N PHE A 356 18.50 -30.44 -5.23
CA PHE A 356 17.93 -29.08 -5.23
C PHE A 356 16.67 -28.94 -4.38
N ASN A 357 16.19 -30.01 -3.71
CA ASN A 357 14.94 -30.01 -2.96
C ASN A 357 14.78 -28.89 -1.91
N ASN A 358 15.89 -28.32 -1.42
CA ASN A 358 15.91 -27.21 -0.46
C ASN A 358 16.73 -26.00 -0.97
N LYS A 359 16.92 -25.89 -2.29
CA LYS A 359 17.78 -24.88 -2.96
C LYS A 359 17.08 -24.22 -4.17
N LEU A 360 15.76 -24.08 -4.10
CA LEU A 360 14.94 -23.53 -5.19
C LEU A 360 14.84 -22.01 -5.09
N TRP A 361 15.00 -21.32 -6.22
CA TRP A 361 14.93 -19.85 -6.32
C TRP A 361 13.87 -19.35 -7.30
N ALA A 362 13.21 -20.29 -7.98
CA ALA A 362 11.94 -20.11 -8.66
C ALA A 362 11.24 -21.47 -8.76
N VAL A 363 9.91 -21.47 -8.72
CA VAL A 363 9.08 -22.66 -8.91
C VAL A 363 7.81 -22.27 -9.63
N GLY A 364 7.21 -23.18 -10.38
CA GLY A 364 5.92 -22.92 -11.00
C GLY A 364 5.56 -23.92 -12.06
N PHE A 365 4.62 -23.50 -12.91
CA PHE A 365 4.02 -24.33 -13.93
C PHE A 365 3.82 -23.54 -15.22
N PHE A 366 3.78 -24.25 -16.35
CA PHE A 366 3.29 -23.71 -17.60
C PHE A 366 2.50 -24.74 -18.41
N HIS A 367 1.68 -24.26 -19.34
CA HIS A 367 0.98 -25.07 -20.31
C HIS A 367 1.68 -24.97 -21.67
N SER A 368 2.14 -26.09 -22.22
CA SER A 368 2.92 -26.15 -23.46
C SER A 368 2.18 -25.63 -24.70
N VAL A 369 0.88 -25.91 -24.82
CA VAL A 369 0.03 -25.43 -25.93
C VAL A 369 -0.58 -24.05 -25.66
N ALA A 370 -1.31 -23.87 -24.55
CA ALA A 370 -2.00 -22.63 -24.24
C ALA A 370 -1.05 -21.50 -23.78
N ARG A 371 0.21 -21.83 -23.45
CA ARG A 371 1.26 -20.91 -23.01
C ARG A 371 0.94 -20.13 -21.74
N ASP A 372 -0.07 -20.50 -20.95
CA ASP A 372 -0.21 -19.94 -19.59
C ASP A 372 0.96 -20.36 -18.73
N ALA A 373 1.50 -19.44 -17.94
CA ALA A 373 2.40 -19.80 -16.86
C ALA A 373 2.11 -19.03 -15.58
N PHE A 374 2.22 -19.73 -14.46
CA PHE A 374 2.25 -19.17 -13.12
C PHE A 374 3.55 -19.58 -12.44
N ILE A 375 4.45 -18.61 -12.22
CA ILE A 375 5.82 -18.86 -11.74
C ILE A 375 6.13 -17.92 -10.58
N ALA A 376 6.51 -18.47 -9.44
CA ALA A 376 7.05 -17.72 -8.32
C ALA A 376 8.56 -17.53 -8.48
N LEU A 377 9.01 -16.28 -8.34
CA LEU A 377 10.42 -15.90 -8.24
C LEU A 377 10.72 -15.51 -6.80
N PHE A 378 11.70 -16.18 -6.20
CA PHE A 378 12.14 -15.88 -4.84
C PHE A 378 13.21 -14.78 -4.87
N LEU A 379 12.86 -13.61 -4.32
CA LEU A 379 13.63 -12.38 -4.46
C LEU A 379 14.44 -12.02 -3.22
N ASP A 380 13.82 -12.09 -2.04
CA ASP A 380 14.53 -11.83 -0.77
C ASP A 380 13.98 -12.74 0.31
N HIS A 381 14.78 -13.73 0.71
CA HIS A 381 14.49 -14.68 1.76
C HIS A 381 15.62 -14.64 2.77
N ARG A 382 15.33 -14.22 3.99
CA ARG A 382 16.33 -14.14 5.06
C ARG A 382 15.70 -14.39 6.41
N ALA A 383 16.55 -14.73 7.37
CA ALA A 383 16.15 -14.97 8.73
C ALA A 383 17.03 -14.16 9.70
N GLU A 384 16.43 -13.70 10.79
CA GLU A 384 17.12 -13.08 11.92
C GLU A 384 16.90 -13.96 13.16
N ASN A 385 17.94 -14.16 13.97
CA ASN A 385 17.92 -15.07 15.13
C ASN A 385 17.45 -16.51 14.82
N LEU A 386 17.64 -16.95 13.57
CA LEU A 386 17.39 -18.30 13.08
C LEU A 386 18.50 -18.67 12.08
N PRO A 387 18.75 -19.97 11.83
CA PRO A 387 19.62 -20.38 10.75
C PRO A 387 19.03 -19.98 9.39
N GLU A 388 19.87 -20.05 8.34
CA GLU A 388 19.46 -19.73 6.97
C GLU A 388 18.21 -20.55 6.55
N PRO A 389 17.19 -19.90 5.95
CA PRO A 389 15.94 -20.58 5.63
C PRO A 389 16.11 -21.58 4.49
N ASN A 390 15.40 -22.71 4.61
CA ASN A 390 15.28 -23.68 3.53
C ASN A 390 14.53 -23.08 2.34
N HIS A 391 14.98 -23.47 1.14
CA HIS A 391 14.35 -23.11 -0.12
C HIS A 391 13.67 -24.34 -0.73
N SER A 392 12.71 -24.88 0.04
CA SER A 392 11.89 -26.03 -0.36
C SER A 392 10.68 -25.62 -1.21
N GLY A 393 9.77 -26.55 -1.48
CA GLY A 393 8.57 -26.28 -2.28
C GLY A 393 8.70 -26.71 -3.73
N SER A 394 9.26 -27.90 -3.98
CA SER A 394 9.23 -28.52 -5.31
C SER A 394 7.79 -28.55 -5.85
N PRO A 395 7.54 -28.04 -7.08
CA PRO A 395 6.22 -28.09 -7.69
C PRO A 395 5.79 -29.53 -7.92
N GLN A 396 4.48 -29.78 -7.80
CA GLN A 396 3.87 -31.08 -8.02
C GLN A 396 2.70 -30.96 -9.00
N MET A 397 2.69 -31.81 -10.02
CA MET A 397 1.60 -31.90 -11.01
C MET A 397 0.35 -32.61 -10.47
N PHE A 398 0.47 -33.35 -9.38
CA PHE A 398 -0.66 -34.09 -8.83
C PHE A 398 -0.60 -34.19 -7.32
N TYR A 399 -1.52 -33.49 -6.68
CA TYR A 399 -1.91 -33.68 -5.30
C TYR A 399 -3.36 -34.15 -5.26
N ARG A 400 -3.60 -35.31 -4.63
CA ARG A 400 -4.88 -36.04 -4.67
C ARG A 400 -6.12 -35.17 -4.44
N TRP A 401 -6.00 -34.13 -3.61
CA TRP A 401 -7.10 -33.27 -3.20
C TRP A 401 -7.27 -32.00 -4.04
N HIS A 402 -6.20 -31.54 -4.70
CA HIS A 402 -6.19 -30.20 -5.27
C HIS A 402 -5.48 -30.04 -6.62
N GLY A 403 -4.89 -31.06 -7.24
CA GLY A 403 -4.22 -30.89 -8.54
C GLY A 403 -2.80 -30.34 -8.42
N HIS A 404 -2.52 -29.17 -8.99
CA HIS A 404 -1.19 -28.56 -9.00
C HIS A 404 -0.90 -27.85 -7.67
N VAL A 405 0.29 -28.10 -7.09
CA VAL A 405 0.66 -27.51 -5.80
C VAL A 405 2.16 -27.29 -5.65
N TRP A 406 2.54 -26.29 -4.86
CA TRP A 406 3.81 -26.30 -4.13
C TRP A 406 3.62 -25.75 -2.71
N SER A 407 4.51 -26.14 -1.79
CA SER A 407 4.50 -25.67 -0.40
C SER A 407 5.92 -25.57 0.13
N ARG A 408 6.32 -24.36 0.54
CA ARG A 408 7.63 -24.08 1.11
C ARG A 408 7.59 -24.12 2.63
N TYR A 409 8.53 -24.86 3.19
CA TYR A 409 8.82 -24.98 4.61
C TYR A 409 10.21 -24.36 4.88
N PRO A 410 10.29 -23.09 5.31
CA PRO A 410 11.56 -22.38 5.43
C PRO A 410 12.35 -22.77 6.68
N LEU A 411 11.72 -23.38 7.69
CA LEU A 411 12.41 -23.72 8.93
C LEU A 411 13.39 -24.90 8.76
N PRO A 412 14.66 -24.76 9.14
CA PRO A 412 15.64 -25.86 9.12
C PRO A 412 15.52 -26.80 10.33
N GLY A 413 14.85 -26.35 11.40
CA GLY A 413 14.52 -27.13 12.59
C GLY A 413 13.25 -26.61 13.22
N LYS A 414 12.78 -27.27 14.29
CA LYS A 414 11.46 -26.97 14.87
C LYS A 414 11.46 -25.81 15.87
N GLN A 415 12.60 -25.53 16.49
CA GLN A 415 12.69 -24.49 17.52
C GLN A 415 12.68 -23.11 16.89
N VAL A 416 11.80 -22.24 17.38
CA VAL A 416 11.69 -20.84 16.99
C VAL A 416 11.86 -19.98 18.25
N PRO A 417 13.02 -19.34 18.46
CA PRO A 417 13.27 -18.51 19.64
C PRO A 417 12.53 -17.17 19.53
N ALA A 418 12.24 -16.55 20.68
CA ALA A 418 11.71 -15.19 20.75
C ALA A 418 12.68 -14.21 20.08
N GLY A 419 12.14 -13.26 19.33
CA GLY A 419 12.88 -12.34 18.48
C GLY A 419 13.36 -12.95 17.15
N ALA A 420 13.03 -14.20 16.84
CA ALA A 420 13.24 -14.76 15.51
C ALA A 420 12.35 -14.07 14.48
N VAL A 421 12.94 -13.75 13.33
CA VAL A 421 12.22 -13.16 12.20
C VAL A 421 12.49 -13.93 10.93
N LEU A 422 11.45 -14.24 10.18
CA LEU A 422 11.53 -14.71 8.80
C LEU A 422 11.00 -13.61 7.88
N HIS A 423 11.81 -13.24 6.89
CA HIS A 423 11.44 -12.32 5.82
C HIS A 423 11.32 -13.09 4.51
N GLN A 424 10.27 -12.76 3.75
CA GLN A 424 10.01 -13.34 2.45
C GLN A 424 9.53 -12.27 1.48
N LYS A 425 10.11 -12.21 0.28
CA LYS A 425 9.64 -11.41 -0.84
C LYS A 425 9.68 -12.23 -2.12
N ASN A 426 8.51 -12.40 -2.71
CA ASN A 426 8.32 -13.11 -3.97
C ASN A 426 7.67 -12.23 -5.03
N ALA A 427 7.98 -12.48 -6.30
CA ALA A 427 7.16 -12.03 -7.42
C ALA A 427 6.49 -13.23 -8.08
N TYR A 428 5.21 -13.11 -8.40
CA TYR A 428 4.43 -14.16 -9.06
C TYR A 428 4.09 -13.70 -10.47
N LEU A 429 4.66 -14.41 -11.44
CA LEU A 429 4.53 -14.11 -12.85
C LEU A 429 3.25 -14.76 -13.40
N VAL A 430 2.50 -14.00 -14.20
CA VAL A 430 1.26 -14.39 -14.87
C VAL A 430 1.49 -14.19 -16.37
N LEU A 431 2.17 -15.15 -16.99
CA LEU A 431 2.80 -14.94 -18.30
C LEU A 431 2.07 -15.69 -19.42
N ASN A 432 2.21 -15.13 -20.63
CA ASN A 432 2.22 -15.91 -21.86
C ASN A 432 3.64 -16.42 -22.08
N TYR A 433 3.90 -17.68 -21.76
CA TYR A 433 5.20 -18.34 -21.74
C TYR A 433 5.64 -18.77 -23.16
N PRO A 434 6.61 -18.06 -23.76
CA PRO A 434 7.05 -18.32 -25.13
C PRO A 434 8.07 -19.48 -25.19
N GLU A 435 8.52 -19.80 -26.40
CA GLU A 435 9.58 -20.79 -26.62
C GLU A 435 10.90 -20.39 -25.92
N ASN A 436 11.23 -19.09 -25.89
CA ASN A 436 12.35 -18.55 -25.11
C ASN A 436 11.99 -18.25 -23.64
N GLY A 437 10.98 -18.93 -23.10
CA GLY A 437 10.49 -18.76 -21.73
C GLY A 437 11.55 -18.81 -20.64
N PRO A 438 12.54 -19.73 -20.69
CA PRO A 438 13.64 -19.75 -19.72
C PRO A 438 14.41 -18.43 -19.65
N GLU A 439 14.86 -17.90 -20.79
CA GLU A 439 15.61 -16.64 -20.85
C GLU A 439 14.76 -15.46 -20.36
N LEU A 440 13.47 -15.45 -20.70
CA LEU A 440 12.52 -14.43 -20.23
C LEU A 440 12.45 -14.40 -18.70
N VAL A 441 12.24 -15.55 -18.07
CA VAL A 441 12.10 -15.68 -16.61
C VAL A 441 13.42 -15.40 -15.89
N GLU A 442 14.55 -15.89 -16.41
CA GLU A 442 15.88 -15.61 -15.89
C GLU A 442 16.18 -14.10 -15.91
N THR A 443 15.88 -13.45 -17.03
CA THR A 443 16.05 -12.00 -17.20
C THR A 443 15.14 -11.21 -16.28
N MET A 444 13.87 -11.60 -16.15
CA MET A 444 12.93 -10.95 -15.22
C MET A 444 13.42 -11.07 -13.78
N ARG A 445 13.84 -12.26 -13.34
CA ARG A 445 14.38 -12.45 -11.98
C ARG A 445 15.61 -11.60 -11.75
N HIS A 446 16.56 -11.58 -12.68
CA HIS A 446 17.77 -10.76 -12.55
C HIS A 446 17.45 -9.26 -12.40
N ARG A 447 16.46 -8.74 -13.14
CA ARG A 447 15.98 -7.36 -13.00
C ARG A 447 15.30 -7.09 -11.67
N LEU A 448 14.41 -7.98 -11.22
CA LEU A 448 13.68 -7.82 -9.96
C LEU A 448 14.58 -7.95 -8.71
N MET A 449 15.66 -8.72 -8.81
CA MET A 449 16.73 -8.80 -7.79
C MET A 449 17.57 -7.53 -7.74
N ASN A 450 17.66 -6.80 -8.85
CA ASN A 450 18.49 -5.62 -9.02
C ASN A 450 17.64 -4.46 -9.57
N PRO A 451 16.71 -3.92 -8.76
CA PRO A 451 15.86 -2.81 -9.19
C PRO A 451 16.71 -1.58 -9.53
N LEU A 452 16.15 -0.65 -10.32
CA LEU A 452 16.79 0.64 -10.57
C LEU A 452 17.26 1.33 -9.29
N ALA A 453 18.53 1.72 -9.25
CA ALA A 453 19.10 2.38 -8.09
C ALA A 453 18.60 3.83 -8.02
N VAL A 454 17.82 4.14 -6.99
CA VAL A 454 17.23 5.46 -6.77
C VAL A 454 18.16 6.30 -5.90
N SER A 455 18.49 7.51 -6.33
CA SER A 455 19.27 8.45 -5.53
C SER A 455 18.73 9.88 -5.65
N ALA A 456 18.94 10.67 -4.60
CA ALA A 456 18.79 12.11 -4.68
C ALA A 456 19.87 12.69 -5.60
N GLY A 457 19.49 13.65 -6.43
CA GLY A 457 20.36 14.23 -7.43
C GLY A 457 20.37 15.75 -7.42
N ASP A 458 21.10 16.29 -8.39
CA ASP A 458 21.10 17.71 -8.75
C ASP A 458 20.81 17.86 -10.25
N LEU A 459 20.32 19.02 -10.66
CA LEU A 459 20.21 19.33 -12.08
C LEU A 459 21.61 19.59 -12.65
N SER A 460 22.09 18.68 -13.49
CA SER A 460 23.24 18.96 -14.34
C SER A 460 22.91 20.06 -15.37
N ARG A 461 23.93 20.65 -16.01
CA ARG A 461 23.72 21.62 -17.10
C ARG A 461 23.13 20.89 -18.32
N VAL A 462 21.82 20.75 -18.35
CA VAL A 462 21.06 20.21 -19.49
C VAL A 462 20.65 21.36 -20.40
N SER A 463 20.74 21.18 -21.72
CA SER A 463 20.16 22.12 -22.69
C SER A 463 18.63 22.04 -22.59
N ALA A 464 18.01 23.04 -21.98
CA ALA A 464 16.59 23.02 -21.70
C ALA A 464 15.76 23.39 -22.94
N ALA A 465 14.85 22.50 -23.33
CA ALA A 465 13.89 22.73 -24.40
C ALA A 465 12.47 22.84 -23.86
N ALA A 466 11.59 23.50 -24.64
CA ALA A 466 10.20 23.72 -24.27
C ALA A 466 9.36 22.43 -24.42
N PRO A 467 8.68 21.98 -23.35
CA PRO A 467 7.71 20.89 -23.44
C PRO A 467 6.47 21.29 -24.24
N ARG A 468 5.72 20.28 -24.68
CA ARG A 468 4.35 20.48 -25.15
C ARG A 468 3.40 20.59 -23.95
N GLY A 469 2.50 21.57 -23.98
CA GLY A 469 1.51 21.76 -22.93
C GLY A 469 2.09 22.34 -21.63
N ARG A 470 1.48 22.01 -20.50
CA ARG A 470 1.84 22.46 -19.15
C ARG A 470 1.59 21.34 -18.14
N LEU A 471 2.27 21.37 -17.01
CA LEU A 471 2.06 20.42 -15.90
C LEU A 471 0.71 20.65 -15.21
N ALA A 472 0.33 21.91 -15.05
CA ALA A 472 -0.92 22.30 -14.40
C ALA A 472 -2.14 21.90 -15.25
N ARG A 473 -3.06 21.16 -14.64
CA ARG A 473 -4.42 20.99 -15.17
C ARG A 473 -5.16 22.33 -15.11
N PRO A 474 -6.26 22.53 -15.86
CA PRO A 474 -7.08 23.74 -15.75
C PRO A 474 -7.49 24.03 -14.30
N GLY A 475 -7.15 25.22 -13.81
CA GLY A 475 -7.42 25.64 -12.44
C GLY A 475 -6.30 25.35 -11.44
N GLU A 476 -5.16 24.77 -11.86
CA GLU A 476 -3.98 24.52 -11.01
C GLU A 476 -2.86 25.55 -11.21
N ALA A 477 -2.98 26.47 -12.18
CA ALA A 477 -1.96 27.49 -12.48
C ALA A 477 -2.36 28.90 -12.04
N GLY A 478 -3.24 29.02 -11.05
CA GLY A 478 -3.89 30.29 -10.69
C GLY A 478 -4.87 30.80 -11.76
N ASP A 479 -5.30 29.93 -12.68
CA ASP A 479 -6.21 30.21 -13.79
C ASP A 479 -7.63 29.68 -13.56
N SER A 480 -7.94 29.29 -12.32
CA SER A 480 -9.28 28.86 -11.94
C SER A 480 -10.28 30.01 -12.08
N PRO A 481 -11.45 29.80 -12.72
CA PRO A 481 -12.47 30.85 -12.86
C PRO A 481 -13.06 31.31 -11.52
N ILE A 482 -12.90 30.50 -10.47
CA ILE A 482 -13.26 30.81 -9.09
C ILE A 482 -12.01 30.63 -8.23
N SER A 483 -11.71 31.60 -7.37
CA SER A 483 -10.55 31.56 -6.49
C SER A 483 -10.63 30.35 -5.54
N LYS A 484 -9.73 29.37 -5.71
CA LYS A 484 -9.64 28.21 -4.81
C LYS A 484 -9.24 28.61 -3.40
N ARG A 485 -8.37 29.63 -3.26
CA ARG A 485 -8.08 30.24 -1.95
C ARG A 485 -9.35 30.73 -1.26
N ALA A 486 -10.23 31.45 -1.96
CA ALA A 486 -11.49 31.92 -1.39
C ALA A 486 -12.44 30.76 -1.01
N LEU A 487 -12.43 29.66 -1.77
CA LEU A 487 -13.21 28.46 -1.44
C LEU A 487 -12.66 27.77 -0.19
N TRP A 488 -11.34 27.60 -0.07
CA TRP A 488 -10.69 27.06 1.12
C TRP A 488 -10.92 27.93 2.36
N GLU A 489 -10.82 29.26 2.23
CA GLU A 489 -11.15 30.22 3.29
C GLU A 489 -12.62 30.08 3.71
N ALA A 490 -13.56 29.98 2.75
CA ALA A 490 -14.97 29.78 3.06
C ALA A 490 -15.25 28.45 3.79
N LEU A 491 -14.53 27.38 3.46
CA LEU A 491 -14.66 26.09 4.15
C LEU A 491 -14.22 26.16 5.63
N ARG A 492 -13.38 27.13 6.02
CA ARG A 492 -12.99 27.34 7.42
C ARG A 492 -14.14 27.81 8.31
N ASP A 493 -15.23 28.31 7.73
CA ASP A 493 -16.46 28.67 8.46
C ASP A 493 -17.35 27.46 8.75
N CYS A 494 -17.11 26.33 8.08
CA CYS A 494 -17.88 25.11 8.27
C CYS A 494 -17.31 24.37 9.50
N LYS A 495 -17.81 24.70 10.70
CA LYS A 495 -17.35 24.15 11.98
C LYS A 495 -18.02 22.83 12.36
N ASP A 496 -17.30 21.98 13.07
CA ASP A 496 -17.87 20.79 13.69
C ASP A 496 -18.41 21.11 15.08
N GLU A 497 -19.72 21.29 15.17
CA GLU A 497 -20.41 21.66 16.41
C GLU A 497 -20.46 20.54 17.45
N GLN A 498 -20.12 19.29 17.08
CA GLN A 498 -20.00 18.20 18.07
C GLN A 498 -18.79 18.39 18.99
N LEU A 499 -17.85 19.26 18.59
CA LEU A 499 -16.69 19.66 19.39
C LEU A 499 -16.95 21.04 20.02
N TYR A 500 -17.99 21.12 20.87
CA TYR A 500 -18.63 22.35 21.35
C TYR A 500 -17.70 23.50 21.74
N ALA A 501 -16.59 23.20 22.43
CA ALA A 501 -15.65 24.23 22.91
C ALA A 501 -14.55 24.56 21.89
N ALA A 502 -14.09 23.56 21.13
CA ALA A 502 -12.97 23.70 20.21
C ALA A 502 -13.40 24.23 18.83
N MET A 503 -14.61 23.86 18.39
CA MET A 503 -15.22 24.23 17.10
C MET A 503 -14.22 24.29 15.92
N PRO A 504 -13.41 23.22 15.67
CA PRO A 504 -12.54 23.20 14.50
C PRO A 504 -13.37 23.12 13.22
N SER A 505 -12.87 23.68 12.13
CA SER A 505 -13.51 23.54 10.82
C SER A 505 -13.26 22.20 10.17
N VAL A 506 -14.03 21.90 9.12
CA VAL A 506 -13.77 20.74 8.24
C VAL A 506 -12.38 20.79 7.60
N VAL A 507 -11.81 21.99 7.39
CA VAL A 507 -10.43 22.17 6.93
C VAL A 507 -9.46 21.87 8.06
N ASP A 508 -9.72 22.40 9.26
CA ASP A 508 -8.84 22.22 10.42
C ASP A 508 -8.69 20.74 10.79
N LEU A 509 -9.80 20.00 10.71
CA LEU A 509 -9.89 18.56 10.91
C LEU A 509 -9.30 17.74 9.74
N GLY A 510 -8.94 18.33 8.61
CA GLY A 510 -8.43 17.61 7.45
C GLY A 510 -9.46 16.70 6.76
N LEU A 511 -10.75 17.08 6.80
CA LEU A 511 -11.84 16.29 6.22
C LEU A 511 -11.98 16.52 4.70
N VAL A 512 -11.47 17.64 4.19
CA VAL A 512 -11.55 18.00 2.75
C VAL A 512 -10.33 17.45 2.03
N TYR A 513 -10.55 16.47 1.16
CA TYR A 513 -9.49 15.75 0.45
C TYR A 513 -9.16 16.40 -0.89
N ASP A 514 -10.16 16.95 -1.57
CA ASP A 514 -9.98 17.58 -2.87
C ASP A 514 -11.00 18.68 -3.13
N LEU A 515 -10.60 19.65 -3.96
CA LEU A 515 -11.42 20.80 -4.34
C LEU A 515 -11.17 21.12 -5.81
N ARG A 516 -12.13 20.76 -6.67
CA ARG A 516 -12.04 20.93 -8.11
C ARG A 516 -13.02 21.98 -8.60
N VAL A 517 -12.58 22.82 -9.54
CA VAL A 517 -13.44 23.86 -10.14
C VAL A 517 -13.58 23.61 -11.63
N ARG A 518 -14.81 23.51 -12.13
CA ARG A 518 -15.14 23.36 -13.55
C ARG A 518 -16.19 24.40 -13.93
N GLY A 519 -15.75 25.49 -14.54
CA GLY A 519 -16.62 26.65 -14.81
C GLY A 519 -17.17 27.24 -13.51
N ASP A 520 -18.49 27.23 -13.35
CA ASP A 520 -19.19 27.71 -12.15
C ASP A 520 -19.56 26.58 -11.16
N VAL A 521 -19.04 25.37 -11.38
CA VAL A 521 -19.28 24.17 -10.55
C VAL A 521 -18.07 23.84 -9.69
N VAL A 522 -18.28 23.72 -8.38
CA VAL A 522 -17.27 23.28 -7.40
C VAL A 522 -17.56 21.85 -6.97
N HIS A 523 -16.57 20.98 -7.09
CA HIS A 523 -16.61 19.60 -6.59
C HIS A 523 -15.70 19.47 -5.36
N VAL A 524 -16.25 18.97 -4.26
CA VAL A 524 -15.53 18.76 -3.01
C VAL A 524 -15.54 17.28 -2.68
N VAL A 525 -14.36 16.69 -2.50
CA VAL A 525 -14.24 15.32 -1.98
C VAL A 525 -13.95 15.43 -0.50
N MET A 526 -14.73 14.74 0.34
CA MET A 526 -14.51 14.72 1.79
C MET A 526 -14.55 13.31 2.35
N ALA A 527 -13.84 13.10 3.45
CA ALA A 527 -13.91 11.88 4.25
C ALA A 527 -14.48 12.17 5.64
N MET A 528 -14.98 11.12 6.30
CA MET A 528 -15.37 11.16 7.71
C MET A 528 -14.32 10.41 8.55
N PRO A 529 -14.09 10.80 9.82
CA PRO A 529 -13.10 10.14 10.67
C PRO A 529 -13.32 8.62 10.83
N HIS A 530 -14.58 8.17 10.80
CA HIS A 530 -14.95 6.77 10.92
C HIS A 530 -16.38 6.49 10.41
N ARG A 531 -16.69 5.23 10.10
CA ARG A 531 -18.01 4.79 9.59
C ARG A 531 -19.17 4.97 10.59
N GLY A 532 -18.87 5.08 11.89
CA GLY A 532 -19.87 5.45 12.92
C GLY A 532 -20.48 6.85 12.74
N ARG A 533 -19.88 7.73 11.91
CA ARG A 533 -20.46 9.01 11.50
C ARG A 533 -20.65 9.03 9.97
N PRO A 534 -21.55 8.19 9.41
CA PRO A 534 -21.53 7.86 7.99
C PRO A 534 -22.08 8.97 7.10
N ARG A 535 -22.86 9.90 7.67
CA ARG A 535 -23.60 10.89 6.89
C ARG A 535 -22.75 12.11 6.59
N ILE A 536 -22.09 12.14 5.43
CA ILE A 536 -21.49 13.38 4.88
C ILE A 536 -22.53 14.51 4.76
N GLY A 537 -23.82 14.15 4.66
CA GLY A 537 -24.95 15.08 4.71
C GLY A 537 -24.94 16.00 5.94
N PHE A 538 -24.36 15.55 7.07
CA PHE A 538 -24.16 16.38 8.26
C PHE A 538 -23.38 17.66 7.92
N PHE A 539 -22.29 17.55 7.17
CA PHE A 539 -21.49 18.70 6.72
C PHE A 539 -22.03 19.31 5.43
N SER A 540 -22.64 18.51 4.55
CA SER A 540 -23.06 18.96 3.21
C SER A 540 -24.33 19.80 3.23
N PHE A 541 -25.34 19.35 3.98
CA PHE A 541 -26.68 19.97 4.05
C PHE A 541 -27.03 20.46 5.44
N GLY A 542 -26.37 19.91 6.45
CA GLY A 542 -26.57 20.25 7.83
C GLY A 542 -27.34 19.25 8.66
N SER A 543 -27.30 19.42 9.98
CA SER A 543 -28.06 18.63 10.95
C SER A 543 -28.69 19.51 12.03
N GLY A 544 -29.87 20.08 11.79
CA GLY A 544 -30.79 20.63 12.82
C GLY A 544 -30.27 21.69 13.81
N GLY A 545 -28.98 22.05 13.77
CA GLY A 545 -28.30 23.00 14.66
C GLY A 545 -27.77 24.23 13.91
N ASN A 546 -26.84 24.95 14.53
CA ASN A 546 -26.30 26.23 14.05
C ASN A 546 -25.15 26.07 13.04
N HIS A 547 -24.87 24.83 12.59
CA HIS A 547 -23.73 24.54 11.73
C HIS A 547 -23.92 25.25 10.39
N VAL A 548 -22.81 25.70 9.78
CA VAL A 548 -22.83 26.24 8.42
C VAL A 548 -22.51 25.09 7.44
N PRO A 549 -23.46 24.63 6.61
CA PRO A 549 -23.20 23.54 5.67
C PRO A 549 -22.23 23.94 4.56
N VAL A 550 -21.33 23.02 4.18
CA VAL A 550 -20.35 23.19 3.10
C VAL A 550 -20.99 23.69 1.81
N ARG A 551 -22.10 23.06 1.37
CA ARG A 551 -22.80 23.46 0.15
C ARG A 551 -23.29 24.89 0.24
N GLN A 552 -23.96 25.26 1.33
CA GLN A 552 -24.52 26.61 1.50
C GLN A 552 -23.42 27.66 1.60
N ARG A 553 -22.31 27.34 2.28
CA ARG A 553 -21.21 28.28 2.45
C ARG A 553 -20.46 28.54 1.15
N LEU A 554 -20.17 27.49 0.39
CA LEU A 554 -19.49 27.58 -0.90
C LEU A 554 -20.35 28.27 -1.97
N MET A 555 -21.67 28.06 -1.96
CA MET A 555 -22.61 28.77 -2.86
C MET A 555 -22.63 30.29 -2.66
N LYS A 556 -22.11 30.82 -1.53
CA LYS A 556 -21.96 32.27 -1.29
C LYS A 556 -20.66 32.84 -1.86
N VAL A 557 -19.74 32.01 -2.33
CA VAL A 557 -18.50 32.47 -2.97
C VAL A 557 -18.83 32.96 -4.38
N ALA A 558 -18.33 34.14 -4.74
CA ALA A 558 -18.62 34.76 -6.03
C ALA A 558 -18.25 33.83 -7.20
N GLY A 559 -19.20 33.67 -8.14
CA GLY A 559 -19.05 32.81 -9.31
C GLY A 559 -19.52 31.36 -9.13
N VAL A 560 -19.76 30.88 -7.90
CA VAL A 560 -20.26 29.52 -7.66
C VAL A 560 -21.76 29.44 -7.96
N ARG A 561 -22.16 28.56 -8.88
CA ARG A 561 -23.58 28.24 -9.16
C ARG A 561 -23.99 26.85 -8.70
N LYS A 562 -23.04 25.93 -8.57
CA LYS A 562 -23.31 24.56 -8.13
C LYS A 562 -22.16 24.04 -7.29
N VAL A 563 -22.51 23.31 -6.23
CA VAL A 563 -21.55 22.58 -5.40
C VAL A 563 -21.97 21.12 -5.36
N VAL A 564 -21.04 20.24 -5.68
CA VAL A 564 -21.17 18.77 -5.57
C VAL A 564 -20.24 18.31 -4.46
N VAL A 565 -20.78 17.58 -3.49
CA VAL A 565 -19.99 17.00 -2.41
C VAL A 565 -20.02 15.48 -2.56
N GLU A 566 -18.84 14.88 -2.60
CA GLU A 566 -18.60 13.45 -2.75
C GLU A 566 -17.93 12.91 -1.49
N GLN A 567 -18.40 11.76 -0.99
CA GLN A 567 -17.81 11.09 0.15
C GLN A 567 -16.81 10.04 -0.32
N THR A 568 -15.64 10.00 0.31
CA THR A 568 -14.68 8.91 0.20
C THR A 568 -14.37 8.30 1.57
N TRP A 569 -13.94 7.04 1.56
CA TRP A 569 -13.37 6.34 2.71
C TRP A 569 -11.89 5.99 2.50
N GLU A 570 -11.39 6.14 1.27
CA GLU A 570 -10.06 5.73 0.87
C GLU A 570 -9.33 6.91 0.18
N PRO A 571 -8.11 7.26 0.62
CA PRO A 571 -7.45 6.77 1.84
C PRO A 571 -8.26 7.09 3.11
N GLY A 572 -8.10 6.30 4.17
CA GLY A 572 -8.72 6.57 5.46
C GLY A 572 -8.30 7.92 6.07
N TRP A 573 -9.18 8.52 6.88
CA TRP A 573 -8.84 9.72 7.63
C TRP A 573 -7.93 9.40 8.82
N SER A 574 -6.95 10.27 9.08
CA SER A 574 -6.11 10.24 10.28
C SER A 574 -5.73 11.66 10.70
N SER A 575 -5.25 11.80 11.93
CA SER A 575 -4.77 13.06 12.51
C SER A 575 -3.59 13.69 11.75
N ASN A 576 -2.89 12.93 10.90
CA ASN A 576 -1.85 13.43 10.00
C ASN A 576 -2.37 14.43 8.94
N ARG A 577 -3.69 14.43 8.69
CA ARG A 577 -4.35 15.37 7.77
C ARG A 577 -4.73 16.69 8.42
N MET A 578 -4.71 16.77 9.75
CA MET A 578 -5.10 18.00 10.44
C MET A 578 -4.11 19.14 10.17
N THR A 579 -4.66 20.35 10.12
CA THR A 579 -3.85 21.58 10.12
C THR A 579 -3.25 21.84 11.50
N ASP A 580 -2.28 22.76 11.58
CA ASP A 580 -1.71 23.19 12.87
C ASP A 580 -2.76 23.75 13.82
N GLU A 581 -3.67 24.55 13.29
CA GLU A 581 -4.75 25.12 14.08
C GLU A 581 -5.70 24.03 14.61
N GLY A 582 -6.05 23.04 13.78
CA GLY A 582 -6.88 21.92 14.20
C GLY A 582 -6.24 21.09 15.31
N ARG A 583 -4.94 20.81 15.19
CA ARG A 583 -4.18 20.10 16.22
C ARG A 583 -4.11 20.89 17.52
N ARG A 584 -3.84 22.20 17.44
CA ARG A 584 -3.82 23.11 18.60
C ARG A 584 -5.16 23.17 19.31
N LEU A 585 -6.27 23.31 18.58
CA LEU A 585 -7.63 23.35 19.13
C LEU A 585 -8.00 22.04 19.87
N LEU A 586 -7.45 20.91 19.43
CA LEU A 586 -7.68 19.60 20.03
C LEU A 586 -6.63 19.21 21.10
N GLY A 587 -5.60 20.04 21.30
CA GLY A 587 -4.53 19.81 22.28
C GLY A 587 -3.51 18.73 21.87
N LEU A 588 -3.35 18.47 20.57
CA LEU A 588 -2.39 17.48 20.02
C LEU A 588 -0.96 18.03 19.85
N THR A 589 -0.71 19.28 20.27
CA THR A 589 0.56 20.00 20.13
C THR A 589 0.87 20.76 21.40
#